data_AF-A0A654FLZ2-F1
#
_entry.id   AF-A0A654FLZ2-F1
#
_cell.length_a   1.000
_cell.length_b   1.000
_cell.length_c   1.000
_cell.angle_alpha   90.00
_cell.angle_beta   90.00
_cell.angle_gamma   90.00
#
_symmetry.space_group_name_H-M   'P 1'
#
loop_
_entity.id
_entity.type
_entity.pdbx_description
1 polymer ?
#
loop_
_entity_poly.entity_id
_entity_poly.type
_entity_poly.pdbx_seq_one_letter_code
_entity_poly.pdbx_strand_id
1 'polypeptide(L)'
;MNNEDFNADELLTFVAYRSSILKRLGRMMCHAVALSQGGCVEINIEHFGTDSLLTYIADRSSNLRRLGLAKCDQITGMGLFTEAMKLPLLEDLELSYCLIKGKNLEAIGFACLHLKTLKLNCQGFKLPGFTYDHCWGRISPRIASRPHLRLGNHR
;
A
#
# COMPACT_ATOMS: atom_id res chain seq x y z
N MET A 1 24.87 -6.86 -28.57
CA MET A 1 23.57 -6.36 -28.08
C MET A 1 23.75 -4.87 -27.91
N ASN A 2 23.22 -4.09 -28.84
CA ASN A 2 23.36 -2.64 -28.81
C ASN A 2 22.51 -2.13 -27.65
N ASN A 3 23.14 -1.45 -26.69
CA ASN A 3 22.41 -0.53 -25.83
C ASN A 3 22.00 0.63 -26.73
N GLU A 4 20.80 0.56 -27.30
CA GLU A 4 20.13 1.77 -27.78
C GLU A 4 19.82 2.58 -26.53
N ASP A 5 20.66 3.59 -26.28
CA ASP A 5 20.41 4.59 -25.25
C ASP A 5 19.13 5.34 -25.67
N PHE A 6 18.00 4.99 -25.06
CA PHE A 6 16.74 5.71 -25.25
C PHE A 6 16.98 7.21 -25.07
N ASN A 7 16.53 8.02 -26.03
CA ASN A 7 16.70 9.46 -25.91
C ASN A 7 15.73 10.04 -24.86
N ALA A 8 16.00 11.25 -24.37
CA ALA A 8 15.21 11.87 -23.32
C ALA A 8 13.72 12.03 -23.70
N ASP A 9 13.41 12.25 -24.98
CA ASP A 9 12.05 12.46 -25.46
C ASP A 9 11.23 11.15 -25.50
N GLU A 10 11.87 10.03 -25.89
CA GLU A 10 11.30 8.69 -25.82
C GLU A 10 11.02 8.27 -24.37
N LEU A 11 11.95 8.55 -23.45
CA LEU A 11 11.76 8.29 -22.03
C LEU A 11 10.64 9.15 -21.45
N LEU A 12 10.56 10.43 -21.79
CA LEU A 12 9.48 11.33 -21.36
C LEU A 12 8.12 10.85 -21.88
N THR A 13 8.05 10.43 -23.13
CA THR A 13 6.82 9.90 -23.75
C THR A 13 6.38 8.61 -23.05
N PHE A 14 7.31 7.68 -22.79
CA PHE A 14 7.01 6.45 -22.07
C PHE A 14 6.53 6.72 -20.64
N VAL A 15 7.19 7.64 -19.92
CA VAL A 15 6.79 8.05 -18.57
C VAL A 15 5.40 8.71 -18.57
N ALA A 16 5.12 9.59 -19.53
CA ALA A 16 3.83 10.25 -19.66
C ALA A 16 2.70 9.25 -19.98
N TYR A 17 2.96 8.30 -20.89
CA TYR A 17 2.02 7.25 -21.24
C TYR A 17 1.70 6.36 -20.02
N ARG A 18 2.74 5.91 -19.31
CA ARG A 18 2.58 5.14 -18.06
C ARG A 18 1.78 5.93 -17.03
N SER A 19 2.10 7.20 -16.82
CA SER A 19 1.39 8.10 -15.89
C SER A 19 -0.10 8.21 -16.25
N SER A 20 -0.42 8.31 -17.54
CA SER A 20 -1.80 8.37 -18.03
C SER A 20 -2.59 7.08 -17.71
N ILE A 21 -1.98 5.91 -17.92
CA ILE A 21 -2.59 4.62 -17.58
C ILE A 21 -2.89 4.53 -16.08
N LEU A 22 -1.90 4.82 -15.23
CA LEU A 22 -2.07 4.74 -13.78
C LEU A 22 -3.18 5.68 -13.28
N LYS A 23 -3.26 6.90 -13.82
CA LYS A 23 -4.35 7.84 -13.53
C LYS A 23 -5.73 7.30 -13.96
N ARG A 24 -5.81 6.60 -15.10
CA ARG A 24 -7.07 5.98 -15.56
C ARG A 24 -7.49 4.85 -14.61
N LEU A 25 -6.57 4.01 -14.18
CA LEU A 25 -6.84 2.94 -13.20
C LEU A 25 -7.36 3.50 -11.88
N GLY A 26 -6.75 4.57 -11.37
CA GLY A 26 -7.24 5.26 -10.17
C GLY A 26 -8.69 5.76 -10.33
N ARG A 27 -9.03 6.36 -11.48
CA ARG A 27 -10.42 6.79 -11.76
C ARG A 27 -11.40 5.62 -11.86
N MET A 28 -11.00 4.53 -12.51
CA MET A 28 -11.82 3.32 -12.59
C MET A 28 -12.07 2.74 -11.21
N MET A 29 -11.07 2.74 -10.33
CA MET A 29 -11.21 2.31 -8.95
C MET A 29 -12.21 3.18 -8.18
N CYS A 30 -12.11 4.51 -8.27
CA CYS A 30 -13.09 5.40 -7.65
C CYS A 30 -14.50 5.11 -8.13
N HIS A 31 -14.67 4.85 -9.44
CA HIS A 31 -15.97 4.53 -10.00
C HIS A 31 -16.52 3.18 -9.46
N ALA A 32 -15.68 2.15 -9.39
CA ALA A 32 -16.07 0.85 -8.82
C ALA A 32 -16.48 0.95 -7.34
N VAL A 33 -15.73 1.71 -6.54
CA VAL A 33 -16.05 1.97 -5.13
C VAL A 33 -17.37 2.73 -4.98
N ALA A 34 -17.60 3.73 -5.83
CA ALA A 34 -18.85 4.48 -5.82
C ALA A 34 -20.06 3.59 -6.14
N LEU A 35 -19.93 2.72 -7.15
CA LEU A 35 -20.98 1.76 -7.54
C LEU A 35 -21.23 0.71 -6.46
N SER A 36 -20.21 0.38 -5.66
CA SER A 36 -20.35 -0.60 -4.57
C SER A 36 -21.19 -0.10 -3.40
N GLN A 37 -21.39 1.22 -3.25
CA GLN A 37 -22.20 1.83 -2.17
C GLN A 37 -21.80 1.33 -0.77
N GLY A 38 -20.49 1.18 -0.52
CA GLY A 38 -19.95 0.66 0.73
C GLY A 38 -19.94 -0.86 0.86
N GLY A 39 -20.30 -1.60 -0.19
CA GLY A 39 -20.21 -3.06 -0.25
C GLY A 39 -18.81 -3.61 -0.49
N CYS A 40 -17.78 -2.77 -0.61
CA CYS A 40 -16.41 -3.23 -0.81
C CYS A 40 -15.90 -3.95 0.45
N VAL A 41 -15.67 -5.26 0.35
CA VAL A 41 -15.11 -6.08 1.44
C VAL A 41 -13.60 -6.24 1.29
N GLU A 42 -13.11 -6.27 0.05
CA GLU A 42 -11.70 -6.46 -0.27
C GLU A 42 -11.28 -5.53 -1.41
N ILE A 43 -10.12 -4.90 -1.24
CA ILE A 43 -9.53 -4.00 -2.23
C ILE A 43 -8.04 -4.29 -2.33
N ASN A 44 -7.57 -4.49 -3.55
CA ASN A 44 -6.16 -4.62 -3.87
C ASN A 44 -5.75 -3.54 -4.88
N ILE A 45 -4.69 -2.81 -4.58
CA ILE A 45 -4.15 -1.74 -5.41
C ILE A 45 -2.69 -2.04 -5.71
N GLU A 46 -2.35 -2.13 -6.99
CA GLU A 46 -0.97 -2.32 -7.43
C GLU A 46 -0.54 -1.15 -8.34
N HIS A 47 0.63 -0.55 -8.09
CA HIS A 47 1.25 0.52 -8.88
C HIS A 47 0.58 1.91 -8.91
N PHE A 48 -0.75 2.01 -8.83
CA PHE A 48 -1.48 3.27 -8.99
C PHE A 48 -2.04 3.84 -7.68
N GLY A 49 -1.66 3.28 -6.54
CA GLY A 49 -2.09 3.76 -5.23
C GLY A 49 -1.51 5.14 -4.90
N THR A 50 -2.37 6.03 -4.42
CA THR A 50 -2.02 7.36 -3.91
C THR A 50 -2.73 7.61 -2.59
N ASP A 51 -2.23 8.55 -1.78
CA ASP A 51 -2.92 8.95 -0.54
C ASP A 51 -4.35 9.43 -0.83
N SER A 52 -4.55 10.20 -1.89
CA SER A 52 -5.89 10.67 -2.29
C SER A 52 -6.85 9.54 -2.68
N LEU A 53 -6.35 8.48 -3.33
CA LEU A 53 -7.14 7.31 -3.66
C LEU A 53 -7.49 6.52 -2.40
N LEU A 54 -6.55 6.37 -1.46
CA LEU A 54 -6.82 5.75 -0.17
C LEU A 54 -7.88 6.52 0.61
N THR A 55 -7.80 7.85 0.67
CA THR A 55 -8.82 8.69 1.33
C THR A 55 -10.20 8.45 0.72
N TYR A 56 -10.29 8.47 -0.62
CA TYR A 56 -11.55 8.23 -1.30
C TYR A 56 -12.15 6.85 -0.99
N ILE A 57 -11.30 5.81 -0.94
CA ILE A 57 -11.71 4.44 -0.60
C ILE A 57 -12.18 4.36 0.84
N ALA A 58 -11.40 4.89 1.77
CA ALA A 58 -11.67 4.82 3.21
C ALA A 58 -12.98 5.52 3.58
N ASP A 59 -13.24 6.69 2.98
CA ASP A 59 -14.46 7.47 3.22
C ASP A 59 -15.75 6.77 2.69
N ARG A 60 -15.61 5.78 1.78
CA ARG A 60 -16.76 5.12 1.13
C ARG A 60 -16.86 3.63 1.38
N SER A 61 -15.88 3.02 2.03
CA SER A 61 -15.77 1.56 2.16
C SER A 61 -15.67 1.14 3.62
N SER A 62 -16.65 1.54 4.44
CA SER A 62 -16.68 1.23 5.88
C SER A 62 -16.71 -0.27 6.18
N ASN A 63 -17.16 -1.09 5.23
CA ASN A 63 -17.21 -2.54 5.34
C ASN A 63 -15.93 -3.25 4.87
N LEU A 64 -14.87 -2.49 4.55
CA LEU A 64 -13.63 -3.07 4.05
C LEU A 64 -12.96 -3.89 5.15
N ARG A 65 -12.73 -5.17 4.84
CA ARG A 65 -12.06 -6.14 5.72
C ARG A 65 -10.65 -6.46 5.26
N ARG A 66 -10.37 -6.29 3.96
CA ARG A 66 -9.06 -6.56 3.37
C ARG A 66 -8.55 -5.41 2.51
N LEU A 67 -7.32 -4.95 2.79
CA LEU A 67 -6.61 -3.96 1.99
C LEU A 67 -5.22 -4.49 1.61
N GLY A 68 -4.99 -4.70 0.32
CA GLY A 68 -3.68 -5.02 -0.24
C GLY A 68 -3.11 -3.85 -1.04
N LEU A 69 -1.87 -3.49 -0.76
CA LEU A 69 -1.12 -2.46 -1.47
C LEU A 69 0.19 -3.03 -1.98
N ALA A 70 0.42 -2.94 -3.29
CA ALA A 70 1.61 -3.45 -3.94
C ALA A 70 2.29 -2.39 -4.82
N LYS A 71 3.60 -2.15 -4.60
CA LYS A 71 4.41 -1.21 -5.41
C LYS A 71 3.77 0.18 -5.55
N CYS A 72 3.14 0.66 -4.48
CA CYS A 72 2.45 1.94 -4.43
C CYS A 72 3.36 3.02 -3.85
N ASP A 73 4.26 3.55 -4.68
CA ASP A 73 5.31 4.50 -4.24
C ASP A 73 4.78 5.89 -3.86
N GLN A 74 3.56 6.22 -4.29
CA GLN A 74 2.90 7.51 -3.99
C GLN A 74 2.06 7.48 -2.71
N ILE A 75 2.03 6.35 -1.99
CA ILE A 75 1.38 6.25 -0.69
C ILE A 75 2.39 6.57 0.41
N THR A 76 2.07 7.57 1.23
CA THR A 76 2.88 7.90 2.39
C THR A 76 2.45 7.05 3.59
N GLY A 77 3.39 6.74 4.49
CA GLY A 77 3.03 5.99 5.70
C GLY A 77 2.10 6.75 6.65
N MET A 78 2.09 8.09 6.60
CA MET A 78 1.10 8.89 7.32
C MET A 78 -0.28 8.79 6.67
N GLY A 79 -0.36 8.91 5.34
CA GLY A 79 -1.60 8.73 4.59
C GLY A 79 -2.21 7.35 4.87
N LEU A 80 -1.42 6.28 4.75
CA LEU A 80 -1.88 4.93 5.09
C LEU A 80 -2.38 4.83 6.53
N PHE A 81 -1.66 5.41 7.51
CA PHE A 81 -2.07 5.38 8.91
C PHE A 81 -3.41 6.10 9.12
N THR A 82 -3.54 7.33 8.63
CA THR A 82 -4.76 8.14 8.78
C THR A 82 -5.96 7.45 8.15
N GLU A 83 -5.81 6.87 6.96
CA GLU A 83 -6.92 6.23 6.26
C GLU A 83 -7.27 4.84 6.80
N ALA A 84 -6.27 4.06 7.25
CA ALA A 84 -6.53 2.77 7.91
C ALA A 84 -7.36 2.91 9.18
N MET A 85 -7.20 4.01 9.93
CA MET A 85 -8.00 4.27 11.14
C MET A 85 -9.49 4.53 10.84
N LYS A 86 -9.84 4.94 9.61
CA LYS A 86 -11.24 5.13 9.20
C LYS A 86 -11.94 3.82 8.83
N LEU A 87 -11.20 2.70 8.77
CA LEU A 87 -11.71 1.39 8.37
C LEU A 87 -11.95 0.50 9.59
N PRO A 88 -13.13 0.58 10.23
CA PRO A 88 -13.38 -0.07 11.52
C PRO A 88 -13.34 -1.59 11.45
N LEU A 89 -13.62 -2.19 10.29
CA LEU A 89 -13.68 -3.63 10.08
C LEU A 89 -12.43 -4.22 9.43
N LEU A 90 -11.36 -3.44 9.28
CA LEU A 90 -10.15 -3.91 8.60
C LEU A 90 -9.50 -5.05 9.41
N GLU A 91 -9.44 -6.23 8.78
CA GLU A 91 -8.92 -7.46 9.39
C GLU A 91 -7.57 -7.86 8.80
N ASP A 92 -7.36 -7.72 7.48
CA ASP A 92 -6.07 -8.03 6.87
C ASP A 92 -5.53 -6.85 6.08
N LEU A 93 -4.29 -6.47 6.40
CA LEU A 93 -3.50 -5.47 5.68
C LEU A 93 -2.26 -6.13 5.09
N GLU A 94 -2.11 -6.01 3.78
CA GLU A 94 -0.96 -6.53 3.05
C GLU A 94 -0.22 -5.40 2.34
N LEU A 95 1.08 -5.28 2.60
CA LEU A 95 1.96 -4.28 2.00
C LEU A 95 3.12 -4.98 1.31
N SER A 96 3.17 -4.89 -0.01
CA SER A 96 4.16 -5.56 -0.85
C SER A 96 4.96 -4.53 -1.65
N TYR A 97 6.28 -4.48 -1.47
CA TYR A 97 7.16 -3.54 -2.17
C TYR A 97 6.74 -2.05 -2.03
N CYS A 98 6.17 -1.67 -0.88
CA CYS A 98 5.80 -0.28 -0.57
C CYS A 98 6.85 0.38 0.33
N LEU A 99 7.10 1.67 0.15
CA LEU A 99 8.09 2.45 0.91
C LEU A 99 7.54 2.99 2.25
N ILE A 100 6.94 2.11 3.07
CA ILE A 100 6.33 2.48 4.35
C ILE A 100 7.31 2.24 5.50
N LYS A 101 7.58 3.29 6.30
CA LYS A 101 8.48 3.22 7.45
C LYS A 101 7.88 2.40 8.61
N GLY A 102 8.71 1.60 9.28
CA GLY A 102 8.32 0.76 10.43
C GLY A 102 7.50 1.48 11.51
N LYS A 103 7.89 2.71 11.91
CA LYS A 103 7.14 3.48 12.92
C LYS A 103 5.65 3.73 12.59
N ASN A 104 5.33 3.87 11.30
CA ASN A 104 3.95 4.10 10.85
C ASN A 104 3.17 2.78 10.88
N LEU A 105 3.82 1.67 10.51
CA LEU A 105 3.27 0.33 10.67
C LEU A 105 3.00 0.01 12.13
N GLU A 106 3.88 0.49 13.02
CA GLU A 106 3.66 0.32 14.44
C GLU A 106 2.38 1.02 14.90
N ALA A 107 2.23 2.29 14.54
CA ALA A 107 1.04 3.07 14.85
C ALA A 107 -0.24 2.41 14.30
N ILE A 108 -0.21 1.87 13.08
CA ILE A 108 -1.34 1.12 12.48
C ILE A 108 -1.69 -0.12 13.31
N GLY A 109 -0.69 -0.92 13.68
CA GLY A 109 -0.90 -2.13 14.48
C GLY A 109 -1.48 -1.89 15.87
N PHE A 110 -1.26 -0.69 16.44
CA PHE A 110 -1.88 -0.24 17.68
C PHE A 110 -3.28 0.36 17.48
N ALA A 111 -3.48 1.12 16.40
CA ALA A 111 -4.72 1.85 16.15
C ALA A 111 -5.84 0.95 15.58
N CYS A 112 -5.51 -0.02 14.74
CA CYS A 112 -6.48 -0.92 14.11
C CYS A 112 -6.79 -2.09 15.05
N LEU A 113 -7.85 -1.96 15.85
CA LEU A 113 -8.20 -2.95 16.87
C LEU A 113 -8.65 -4.30 16.31
N HIS A 114 -9.27 -4.31 15.13
CA HIS A 114 -9.77 -5.52 14.45
C HIS A 114 -8.76 -6.16 13.50
N LEU A 115 -7.56 -5.58 13.36
CA LEU A 115 -6.52 -6.11 12.48
C LEU A 115 -6.03 -7.46 13.01
N LYS A 116 -6.30 -8.52 12.23
CA LYS A 116 -5.91 -9.91 12.49
C LYS A 116 -4.63 -10.29 11.77
N THR A 117 -4.39 -9.73 10.59
CA THR A 117 -3.23 -10.09 9.79
C THR A 117 -2.54 -8.83 9.27
N LEU A 118 -1.23 -8.72 9.52
CA LEU A 118 -0.38 -7.73 8.88
C LEU A 118 0.71 -8.47 8.11
N LYS A 119 0.64 -8.42 6.79
CA LYS A 119 1.65 -9.00 5.89
C LYS A 119 2.52 -7.91 5.32
N LEU A 120 3.84 -8.08 5.45
CA LEU A 120 4.81 -7.18 4.84
C LEU A 120 5.69 -7.99 3.90
N ASN A 121 5.55 -7.78 2.60
CA ASN A 121 6.47 -8.30 1.60
C ASN A 121 7.39 -7.17 1.13
N CYS A 122 8.29 -6.76 2.02
CA CYS A 122 9.32 -5.80 1.73
C CYS A 122 10.62 -6.55 1.42
N GLN A 123 10.67 -7.30 0.32
CA GLN A 123 11.98 -7.65 -0.24
C GLN A 123 12.63 -6.33 -0.64
N GLY A 124 13.58 -5.87 0.18
CA GLY A 124 14.32 -4.65 -0.07
C GLY A 124 14.84 -4.68 -1.50
N PHE A 125 14.63 -3.59 -2.23
CA PHE A 125 15.42 -3.34 -3.43
C PHE A 125 16.88 -3.43 -3.01
N LYS A 126 17.55 -4.56 -3.28
CA LYS A 126 19.00 -4.66 -3.25
C LYS A 126 19.54 -3.88 -4.45
N LEU A 127 19.39 -2.56 -4.43
CA LEU A 127 20.15 -1.69 -5.31
C LEU A 127 21.52 -1.52 -4.66
N PRO A 128 22.63 -1.85 -5.35
CA PRO A 128 23.96 -1.61 -4.82
C PRO A 128 24.13 -0.11 -4.54
N GLY A 129 24.31 0.26 -3.28
CA GLY A 129 24.47 1.65 -2.83
C GLY A 129 23.28 2.25 -2.06
N PHE A 130 22.12 1.59 -2.00
CA PHE A 130 20.98 2.01 -1.18
C PHE A 130 20.52 0.87 -0.27
N THR A 131 21.04 0.82 0.96
CA THR A 131 20.59 -0.14 1.97
C THR A 131 19.24 0.31 2.54
N TYR A 132 18.14 -0.06 1.89
CA TYR A 132 16.78 0.08 2.46
C TYR A 132 16.50 -1.03 3.48
N ASP A 133 17.32 -1.15 4.52
CA ASP A 133 17.17 -2.15 5.58
C ASP A 133 16.10 -1.76 6.61
N HIS A 134 14.96 -1.17 6.26
CA HIS A 134 14.16 -0.44 7.28
C HIS A 134 12.65 -0.73 7.32
N CYS A 135 12.10 -1.60 6.47
CA CYS A 135 10.68 -1.97 6.60
C CYS A 135 10.44 -3.05 7.67
N TRP A 136 11.38 -3.99 7.85
CA TRP A 136 11.28 -5.08 8.83
C TRP A 136 12.19 -4.92 10.06
N GLY A 137 13.07 -3.91 10.07
CA GLY A 137 14.12 -3.76 11.08
C GLY A 137 13.66 -3.55 12.52
N ARG A 138 12.36 -3.37 12.77
CA ARG A 138 11.71 -3.34 14.09
C ARG A 138 10.20 -3.19 13.89
N ILE A 139 9.48 -4.29 13.70
CA ILE A 139 8.13 -4.31 14.28
C ILE A 139 8.37 -4.46 15.78
N SER A 140 7.99 -3.44 16.57
CA SER A 140 8.15 -3.48 18.02
C SER A 140 7.66 -4.83 18.58
N PRO A 141 8.41 -5.46 19.50
CA PRO A 141 7.99 -6.69 20.18
C PRO A 141 6.57 -6.61 20.74
N ARG A 142 6.10 -5.40 21.04
CA ARG A 142 4.74 -5.12 21.53
C ARG A 142 3.63 -5.41 20.52
N ILE A 143 3.90 -5.29 19.22
CA ILE A 143 2.95 -5.60 18.15
C ILE A 143 3.00 -7.09 17.84
N ALA A 144 4.22 -7.66 17.81
CA ALA A 144 4.41 -9.10 17.68
C ALA A 144 3.80 -9.89 18.85
N SER A 145 3.67 -9.28 20.04
CA SER A 145 3.05 -9.90 21.22
C SER A 145 1.52 -9.81 21.25
N ARG A 146 0.84 -9.21 20.26
CA ARG A 146 -0.63 -9.20 20.24
C ARG A 146 -1.14 -10.60 19.85
N PRO A 147 -1.92 -11.29 20.71
CA PRO A 147 -2.31 -12.68 20.48
C PRO A 147 -3.22 -12.87 19.26
N HIS A 148 -3.87 -11.80 18.79
CA HIS A 148 -4.78 -11.83 17.65
C HIS A 148 -4.14 -11.37 16.33
N LEU A 149 -2.95 -10.77 16.37
CA LEU A 149 -2.28 -10.23 15.19
C LEU A 149 -1.22 -11.20 14.68
N ARG A 150 -1.44 -11.73 13.48
CA ARG A 150 -0.51 -12.59 12.76
C ARG A 150 0.37 -11.74 11.86
N LEU A 151 1.68 -11.77 12.12
CA LEU A 151 2.69 -11.18 11.25
C LEU A 151 3.10 -12.22 10.20
N GLY A 152 2.95 -11.87 8.92
CA GLY A 152 3.33 -12.74 7.80
C GLY A 152 4.42 -12.12 6.93
N ASN A 153 5.40 -12.94 6.54
CA ASN A 153 6.30 -12.66 5.42
C ASN A 153 5.90 -13.59 4.27
N HIS A 154 5.69 -13.03 3.07
CA HIS A 154 5.47 -13.86 1.89
C HIS A 154 6.81 -14.50 1.51
N ARG A 155 6.89 -15.83 1.63
CA ARG A 155 8.02 -16.64 1.13
C ARG A 155 8.09 -16.56 -0.38
#